data_AF-A0A7V9AQC0-F1
#
_entry.id   AF-A0A7V9AQC0-F1
#
_cell.length_a   1.000
_cell.length_b   1.000
_cell.length_c   1.000
_cell.angle_alpha   90.00
_cell.angle_beta   90.00
_cell.angle_gamma   90.00
#
_symmetry.space_group_name_H-M   'P 1'
#
loop_
_entity.id
_entity.type
_entity.pdbx_description
1 polymer ?
#
loop_
_entity_poly.entity_id
_entity_poly.type
_entity_poly.pdbx_seq_one_letter_code
_entity_poly.pdbx_strand_id
1 'polypeptide(L)'
;MAQKFGNSRWVKEGFLDNRVPGSVVGRMTFAVLGPVDVCLKGDFKGEIAGKAIRFHNSRFEDEDLAGHALGDFETPQVGEVSLISFDPHPNLSPHPYIEWFSIRKNHYRIELDPEDASILSGEEAAALDAASTAIREALSSQLRSTRDRIDSEWV
;
A
#
# COMPACT_ATOMS: atom_id res chain seq x y z
N MET A 1 15.74 -6.47 12.75
CA MET A 1 15.57 -5.48 11.66
C MET A 1 14.65 -4.39 12.18
N ALA A 2 15.07 -3.13 12.10
CA ALA A 2 14.29 -2.01 12.62
C ALA A 2 13.04 -1.80 11.74
N GLN A 3 11.86 -1.82 12.37
CA GLN A 3 10.61 -1.39 11.77
C GLN A 3 10.76 0.10 11.45
N LYS A 4 11.10 0.44 10.20
CA LYS A 4 11.56 1.80 9.90
C LYS A 4 10.40 2.81 10.01
N PHE A 5 9.15 2.40 9.82
CA PHE A 5 8.03 3.34 9.71
C PHE A 5 6.67 2.78 10.16
N GLY A 6 6.19 3.22 11.33
CA GLY A 6 4.76 3.31 11.63
C GLY A 6 4.23 4.64 11.12
N ASN A 7 3.97 4.73 9.81
CA ASN A 7 3.63 5.98 9.13
C ASN A 7 2.12 6.28 9.12
N SER A 8 1.34 5.62 9.99
CA SER A 8 -0.12 5.74 10.00
C SER A 8 -0.55 7.20 10.04
N ARG A 9 -0.05 8.02 10.98
CA ARG A 9 -0.41 9.46 11.07
C ARG A 9 -0.04 10.33 9.86
N TRP A 10 0.87 9.90 8.99
CA TRP A 10 1.30 10.69 7.84
C TRP A 10 0.61 10.32 6.53
N VAL A 11 -0.17 9.24 6.51
CA VAL A 11 -1.04 8.92 5.38
C VAL A 11 -2.41 9.55 5.60
N LYS A 12 -2.94 10.24 4.59
CA LYS A 12 -4.24 10.90 4.64
C LYS A 12 -5.35 9.99 4.17
N GLU A 13 -5.19 9.44 2.97
CA GLU A 13 -6.23 8.66 2.28
C GLU A 13 -5.63 7.90 1.12
N GLY A 14 -6.37 6.93 0.60
CA GLY A 14 -5.95 6.21 -0.59
C GLY A 14 -6.93 5.14 -1.01
N PHE A 15 -6.61 4.51 -2.13
CA PHE A 15 -7.25 3.27 -2.56
C PHE A 15 -6.20 2.24 -2.92
N LEU A 16 -6.56 0.97 -2.75
CA LEU A 16 -5.78 -0.17 -3.21
C LEU A 16 -6.70 -1.16 -3.88
N ASP A 17 -6.27 -1.70 -5.02
CA ASP A 17 -7.02 -2.59 -5.88
C ASP A 17 -6.25 -3.89 -6.10
N ASN A 18 -6.81 -4.98 -5.58
CA ASN A 18 -6.30 -6.34 -5.71
C ASN A 18 -7.23 -7.23 -6.55
N ARG A 19 -8.09 -6.66 -7.40
CA ARG A 19 -8.97 -7.45 -8.28
C ARG A 19 -8.21 -8.26 -9.34
N VAL A 20 -6.95 -7.91 -9.61
CA VAL A 20 -6.03 -8.71 -10.45
C VAL A 20 -5.17 -9.59 -9.53
N PRO A 21 -5.29 -10.93 -9.60
CA PRO A 21 -4.53 -11.84 -8.75
C PRO A 21 -3.01 -11.62 -8.86
N GLY A 22 -2.34 -11.67 -7.71
CA GLY A 22 -0.90 -11.47 -7.56
C GLY A 22 -0.43 -10.03 -7.72
N SER A 23 -1.34 -9.06 -7.83
CA SER A 23 -1.03 -7.64 -8.00
C SER A 23 -1.94 -6.76 -7.16
N VAL A 24 -1.33 -5.87 -6.39
CA VAL A 24 -1.98 -4.74 -5.74
C VAL A 24 -1.51 -3.48 -6.43
N VAL A 25 -2.45 -2.64 -6.86
CA VAL A 25 -2.15 -1.29 -7.36
C VAL A 25 -2.97 -0.26 -6.64
N GLY A 26 -2.50 0.97 -6.54
CA GLY A 26 -3.27 2.00 -5.86
C GLY A 26 -2.54 3.32 -5.78
N ARG A 27 -3.18 4.27 -5.11
CA ARG A 27 -2.62 5.58 -4.82
C ARG A 27 -2.92 5.93 -3.38
N MET A 28 -1.90 6.41 -2.68
CA MET A 28 -2.01 6.87 -1.30
C MET A 28 -1.46 8.30 -1.22
N THR A 29 -2.17 9.18 -0.53
CA THR A 29 -1.74 10.56 -0.30
C THR A 29 -1.06 10.65 1.06
N PHE A 30 0.17 11.14 1.08
CA PHE A 30 0.95 11.37 2.31
C PHE A 30 1.16 12.87 2.55
N ALA A 31 1.32 13.26 3.81
CA ALA A 31 1.76 14.61 4.18
C ALA A 31 3.06 14.97 3.45
N VAL A 32 3.18 16.23 2.99
CA VAL A 32 4.33 16.79 2.24
C VAL A 32 4.61 16.16 0.87
N LEU A 33 4.51 14.84 0.72
CA LEU A 33 4.76 14.12 -0.54
C LEU A 33 3.59 14.22 -1.53
N GLY A 34 2.37 14.37 -1.01
CA GLY A 34 1.15 14.31 -1.83
C GLY A 34 0.86 12.89 -2.32
N PRO A 35 0.23 12.72 -3.50
CA PRO A 35 -0.18 11.42 -4.01
C PRO A 35 1.03 10.58 -4.46
N VAL A 36 1.10 9.35 -3.96
CA VAL A 36 2.10 8.35 -4.32
C VAL A 36 1.43 7.14 -4.93
N ASP A 37 1.84 6.79 -6.16
CA ASP A 37 1.41 5.58 -6.84
C ASP A 37 2.11 4.35 -6.25
N VAL A 38 1.34 3.26 -6.13
CA VAL A 38 1.74 2.03 -5.47
C VAL A 38 1.50 0.85 -6.42
N CYS A 39 2.50 -0.01 -6.60
CA CYS A 39 2.40 -1.24 -7.36
C CYS A 39 3.17 -2.36 -6.65
N LEU A 40 2.44 -3.31 -6.05
CA LEU A 40 2.99 -4.38 -5.26
C LEU A 40 2.64 -5.74 -5.88
N LYS A 41 3.57 -6.68 -5.75
CA LYS A 41 3.34 -8.10 -6.02
C LYS A 41 2.74 -8.78 -4.78
N GLY A 42 1.75 -9.63 -5.00
CA GLY A 42 1.03 -10.34 -3.93
C GLY A 42 -0.43 -9.92 -3.86
N ASP A 43 -1.10 -10.40 -2.83
CA ASP A 43 -2.56 -10.27 -2.67
C ASP A 43 -2.92 -9.85 -1.25
N PHE A 44 -4.09 -9.22 -1.13
CA PHE A 44 -4.73 -9.05 0.17
C PHE A 44 -5.10 -10.42 0.77
N LYS A 45 -5.38 -10.43 2.07
CA LYS A 45 -5.79 -11.62 2.84
C LYS A 45 -7.18 -11.42 3.42
N GLY A 46 -7.77 -12.52 3.90
CA GLY A 46 -9.06 -12.48 4.57
C GLY A 46 -10.22 -12.10 3.64
N GLU A 47 -11.19 -11.40 4.22
CA GLU A 47 -12.42 -10.95 3.56
C GLU A 47 -12.21 -9.96 2.41
N ILE A 48 -11.07 -9.27 2.38
CA ILE A 48 -10.74 -8.29 1.35
C ILE A 48 -9.97 -8.90 0.16
N ALA A 49 -9.61 -10.19 0.20
CA ALA A 49 -8.89 -10.84 -0.89
C ALA A 49 -9.62 -10.70 -2.25
N GLY A 50 -8.90 -10.25 -3.27
CA GLY A 50 -9.46 -10.04 -4.62
C GLY A 50 -10.41 -8.83 -4.73
N LYS A 51 -10.42 -7.92 -3.75
CA LYS A 51 -11.27 -6.73 -3.73
C LYS A 51 -10.46 -5.45 -3.96
N ALA A 52 -11.19 -4.35 -4.14
CA ALA A 52 -10.63 -3.01 -4.01
C ALA A 52 -11.13 -2.40 -2.69
N ILE A 53 -10.25 -1.66 -2.04
CA ILE A 53 -10.54 -0.95 -0.79
C ILE A 53 -10.25 0.53 -0.98
N ARG A 54 -10.92 1.36 -0.18
CA ARG A 54 -10.56 2.76 0.04
C ARG A 54 -10.39 2.99 1.52
N PHE A 55 -9.56 3.95 1.86
CA PHE A 55 -9.40 4.39 3.22
C PHE A 55 -9.20 5.91 3.31
N HIS A 56 -9.56 6.44 4.47
CA HIS A 56 -9.33 7.81 4.90
C HIS A 56 -8.94 7.79 6.37
N ASN A 57 -7.73 8.25 6.69
CA ASN A 57 -7.19 8.18 8.03
C ASN A 57 -7.64 9.38 8.87
N SER A 58 -8.49 9.12 9.86
CA SER A 58 -8.98 10.12 10.81
C SER A 58 -7.88 10.69 11.72
N ARG A 59 -6.75 9.98 11.87
CA ARG A 59 -5.59 10.39 12.67
C ARG A 59 -4.49 11.06 11.85
N PHE A 60 -4.83 11.56 10.67
CA PHE A 60 -3.88 12.26 9.80
C PHE A 60 -3.42 13.58 10.43
N GLU A 61 -2.12 13.78 10.52
CA GLU A 61 -1.48 15.02 10.99
C GLU A 61 -0.64 15.62 9.85
N ASP A 62 -0.95 16.85 9.45
CA ASP A 62 -0.19 17.59 8.43
C ASP A 62 0.71 18.60 9.13
N GLU A 63 1.86 18.12 9.61
CA GLU A 63 2.84 18.91 10.35
C GLU A 63 4.19 18.94 9.64
N ASP A 64 4.98 20.00 9.86
CA ASP A 64 6.33 20.16 9.29
C ASP A 64 7.26 18.97 9.61
N LEU A 65 7.02 18.27 10.73
CA LEU A 65 7.76 17.07 11.12
C LEU A 65 7.59 15.89 10.14
N ALA A 66 6.49 15.85 9.37
CA ALA A 66 6.25 14.83 8.36
C ALA A 66 7.37 14.79 7.31
N GLY A 67 7.91 15.96 6.92
CA GLY A 67 9.00 16.05 5.95
C GLY A 67 10.27 15.34 6.41
N HIS A 68 10.57 15.39 7.71
CA HIS A 68 11.70 14.66 8.29
C HIS A 68 11.45 13.15 8.35
N ALA A 69 10.24 12.75 8.73
CA ALA A 69 9.87 11.33 8.82
C ALA A 69 9.79 10.66 7.45
N LEU A 70 9.35 11.39 6.43
CA LEU A 70 9.13 10.89 5.07
C LEU A 70 10.29 11.17 4.10
N GLY A 71 11.38 11.78 4.56
CA GLY A 71 12.50 12.18 3.69
C GLY A 71 13.15 11.02 2.90
N ASP A 72 13.10 9.81 3.45
CA ASP A 72 13.60 8.58 2.80
C ASP A 72 12.50 7.77 2.10
N PHE A 73 11.26 8.29 2.02
CA PHE A 73 10.14 7.54 1.47
C PHE A 73 10.28 7.39 -0.05
N GLU A 74 10.16 6.16 -0.54
CA GLU A 74 10.33 5.88 -1.97
C GLU A 74 9.09 6.33 -2.74
N THR A 75 9.29 7.02 -3.86
CA THR A 75 8.20 7.46 -4.72
C THR A 75 8.59 7.15 -6.17
N PRO A 76 7.81 6.34 -6.91
CA PRO A 76 6.63 5.58 -6.49
C PRO A 76 6.96 4.42 -5.52
N GLN A 77 5.94 3.80 -4.95
CA GLN A 77 6.07 2.61 -4.10
C GLN A 77 5.94 1.34 -4.93
N VAL A 78 7.07 0.69 -5.21
CA VAL A 78 7.12 -0.59 -5.92
C VAL A 78 7.69 -1.66 -4.99
N GLY A 79 7.08 -2.84 -4.94
CA GLY A 79 7.46 -3.83 -3.93
C GLY A 79 6.62 -5.11 -3.86
N GLU A 80 6.59 -5.72 -2.68
CA GLU A 80 5.87 -6.97 -2.39
C GLU A 80 4.99 -6.80 -1.15
N VAL A 81 3.76 -7.30 -1.24
CA VAL A 81 2.81 -7.34 -0.11
C VAL A 81 3.39 -8.24 0.99
N SER A 82 3.42 -7.73 2.22
CA SER A 82 3.68 -8.52 3.42
C SER A 82 2.35 -9.04 3.98
N LEU A 83 1.49 -8.10 4.38
CA LEU A 83 0.15 -8.38 4.90
C LEU A 83 -0.75 -7.19 4.61
N ILE A 84 -1.83 -7.43 3.88
CA ILE A 84 -2.92 -6.47 3.75
C ILE A 84 -4.21 -7.19 4.14
N SER A 85 -4.81 -6.84 5.27
CA SER A 85 -6.02 -7.49 5.81
C SER A 85 -6.79 -6.54 6.73
N PHE A 86 -8.09 -6.79 6.89
CA PHE A 86 -8.92 -6.18 7.94
C PHE A 86 -9.13 -7.12 9.14
N ASP A 87 -8.69 -8.38 9.03
CA ASP A 87 -8.85 -9.38 10.08
C ASP A 87 -8.06 -8.99 11.35
N PRO A 88 -8.58 -9.34 12.54
CA PRO A 88 -7.84 -9.19 13.78
C PRO A 88 -6.54 -9.98 13.78
N HIS A 89 -5.45 -9.32 14.14
CA HIS A 89 -4.28 -10.01 14.63
C HIS A 89 -4.64 -10.68 15.99
N PRO A 90 -4.14 -11.89 16.33
CA PRO A 90 -4.51 -12.62 17.55
C PRO A 90 -4.40 -11.86 18.88
N ASN A 91 -3.63 -10.76 18.90
CA ASN A 91 -3.36 -9.94 20.09
C ASN A 91 -3.81 -8.48 19.92
N LEU A 92 -4.51 -8.12 18.84
CA LEU A 92 -4.98 -6.76 18.58
C LEU A 92 -6.45 -6.80 18.14
N SER A 93 -7.22 -5.77 18.50
CA SER A 93 -8.55 -5.58 17.93
C SER A 93 -8.45 -5.55 16.39
N PRO A 94 -9.46 -6.05 15.65
CA PRO A 94 -9.49 -5.92 14.19
C PRO A 94 -9.25 -4.47 13.80
N HIS A 95 -8.28 -4.23 12.93
CA HIS A 95 -8.02 -2.92 12.36
C HIS A 95 -7.37 -3.10 10.99
N PRO A 96 -7.73 -2.28 10.00
CA PRO A 96 -7.13 -2.34 8.68
C PRO A 96 -5.61 -2.21 8.77
N TYR A 97 -4.94 -3.22 8.24
CA TYR A 97 -3.49 -3.36 8.27
C TYR A 97 -2.98 -3.39 6.84
N ILE A 98 -2.08 -2.47 6.48
CA ILE A 98 -1.46 -2.39 5.15
C ILE A 98 0.05 -2.41 5.32
N GLU A 99 0.67 -3.52 4.93
CA GLU A 99 2.10 -3.76 5.14
C GLU A 99 2.76 -4.34 3.90
N TRP A 100 3.91 -3.79 3.55
CA TRP A 100 4.67 -4.19 2.36
C TRP A 100 6.16 -3.93 2.51
N PHE A 101 6.94 -4.59 1.65
CA PHE A 101 8.34 -4.30 1.45
C PHE A 101 8.54 -3.62 0.11
N SER A 102 9.32 -2.55 0.05
CA SER A 102 9.79 -2.00 -1.23
C SER A 102 10.77 -2.94 -1.93
N ILE A 103 11.07 -2.65 -3.20
CA ILE A 103 12.15 -3.30 -3.95
C ILE A 103 13.52 -3.19 -3.27
N ARG A 104 13.75 -2.14 -2.47
CA ARG A 104 14.96 -1.96 -1.66
C ARG A 104 14.88 -2.65 -0.29
N LYS A 105 13.84 -3.46 -0.07
CA LYS A 105 13.58 -4.19 1.18
C LYS A 105 13.35 -3.30 2.40
N ASN A 106 13.04 -2.01 2.18
CA ASN A 106 12.49 -1.17 3.25
C ASN A 106 11.08 -1.64 3.58
N HIS A 107 10.79 -1.74 4.87
CA HIS A 107 9.51 -2.22 5.40
C HIS A 107 8.60 -1.05 5.76
N TYR A 108 7.37 -1.07 5.25
CA TYR A 108 6.35 -0.06 5.48
C TYR A 108 5.09 -0.68 6.06
N ARG A 109 4.46 0.04 6.98
CA ARG A 109 3.25 -0.38 7.68
C ARG A 109 2.34 0.82 7.92
N ILE A 110 1.06 0.62 7.66
CA ILE A 110 -0.03 1.53 7.99
C ILE A 110 -1.07 0.72 8.77
N GLU A 111 -1.44 1.25 9.93
CA GLU A 111 -2.58 0.79 10.73
C GLU A 111 -3.61 1.92 10.74
N LEU A 112 -4.85 1.59 10.41
CA LEU A 112 -5.96 2.53 10.41
C LEU A 112 -6.98 2.12 11.46
N ASP A 113 -7.85 3.03 11.88
CA ASP A 113 -8.99 2.63 12.69
C ASP A 113 -10.00 1.80 11.86
N PRO A 114 -10.83 0.96 12.49
CA PRO A 114 -11.77 0.08 11.77
C PRO A 114 -12.74 0.82 10.84
N GLU A 115 -13.11 2.04 11.22
CA GLU A 115 -14.04 2.88 10.45
C GLU A 115 -13.36 3.63 9.29
N ASP A 116 -12.03 3.66 9.28
CA ASP A 116 -11.22 4.44 8.35
C ASP A 116 -10.96 3.70 7.03
N ALA A 117 -11.35 2.43 6.90
CA ALA A 117 -11.22 1.68 5.65
C ALA A 117 -12.46 0.85 5.32
N SER A 118 -12.78 0.74 4.03
CA SER A 118 -13.94 0.02 3.54
C SER A 118 -13.67 -0.72 2.23
N ILE A 119 -14.38 -1.84 2.06
CA ILE A 119 -14.42 -2.58 0.80
C ILE A 119 -15.33 -1.83 -0.16
N LEU A 120 -14.84 -1.58 -1.37
CA LEU A 120 -15.61 -0.91 -2.40
C LEU A 120 -16.66 -1.82 -3.02
N SER A 121 -17.83 -1.25 -3.32
CA SER A 121 -18.83 -1.88 -4.18
C SER A 121 -18.31 -2.04 -5.61
N GLY A 122 -19.01 -2.84 -6.43
CA GLY A 122 -18.62 -3.05 -7.82
C GLY A 122 -18.55 -1.77 -8.66
N GLU A 123 -19.48 -0.82 -8.43
CA GLU A 123 -19.51 0.47 -9.11
C GLU A 123 -18.34 1.37 -8.68
N GLU A 124 -18.10 1.47 -7.37
CA GLU A 124 -16.98 2.24 -6.84
C GLU A 124 -15.62 1.68 -7.26
N ALA A 125 -15.50 0.36 -7.34
CA ALA A 125 -14.30 -0.31 -7.82
C ALA A 125 -14.11 -0.07 -9.34
N ALA A 126 -15.18 -0.08 -10.13
CA ALA A 126 -15.12 0.21 -11.56
C ALA A 126 -14.65 1.65 -11.84
N ALA A 127 -14.99 2.61 -10.97
CA ALA A 127 -14.48 3.98 -11.06
C ALA A 127 -12.95 4.07 -10.92
N LEU A 128 -12.29 3.05 -10.35
CA LEU A 128 -10.83 2.99 -10.22
C LEU A 128 -10.14 2.38 -11.45
N ASP A 129 -10.87 1.74 -12.37
CA ASP A 129 -10.28 0.90 -13.43
C ASP A 129 -9.24 1.63 -14.27
N ALA A 130 -9.53 2.88 -14.66
CA ALA A 130 -8.61 3.70 -15.45
C ALA A 130 -7.31 4.00 -14.68
N ALA A 131 -7.42 4.38 -13.41
CA ALA A 131 -6.28 4.69 -12.56
C ALA A 131 -5.45 3.42 -12.26
N SER A 132 -6.11 2.33 -11.85
CA SER A 132 -5.48 1.03 -11.61
C SER A 132 -4.73 0.52 -12.84
N THR A 133 -5.31 0.67 -14.03
CA THR A 133 -4.68 0.26 -15.29
C THR A 133 -3.45 1.10 -15.58
N ALA A 134 -3.57 2.43 -15.52
CA ALA A 134 -2.46 3.34 -15.77
C ALA A 134 -1.28 3.11 -14.83
N ILE A 135 -1.54 2.94 -13.52
CA ILE A 135 -0.50 2.67 -12.51
C ILE A 135 0.19 1.33 -12.81
N ARG A 136 -0.57 0.30 -13.15
CA ARG A 136 -0.02 -1.03 -13.46
C ARG A 136 0.87 -0.98 -14.71
N GLU A 137 0.41 -0.33 -15.76
CA GLU A 137 1.19 -0.17 -17.00
C GLU A 137 2.48 0.63 -16.75
N ALA A 138 2.41 1.71 -15.98
CA ALA A 138 3.55 2.55 -15.66
C ALA A 138 4.62 1.85 -14.81
N LEU A 139 4.20 1.04 -13.82
CA LEU A 139 5.11 0.54 -12.77
C LEU A 139 5.46 -0.96 -12.88
N SER A 140 4.72 -1.74 -13.67
CA SER A 140 4.96 -3.20 -13.76
C SER A 140 6.34 -3.58 -14.30
N SER A 141 6.97 -2.74 -15.12
CA SER A 141 8.33 -2.97 -15.63
C SER A 141 9.39 -2.87 -14.53
N GLN A 142 9.26 -1.91 -13.62
CA GLN A 142 10.15 -1.74 -12.46
C GLN A 142 10.03 -2.92 -11.50
N LEU A 143 8.80 -3.41 -11.31
CA LEU A 143 8.51 -4.59 -10.50
C LEU A 143 9.16 -5.86 -11.08
N ARG A 144 9.12 -6.03 -12.42
CA ARG A 144 9.77 -7.16 -13.12
C ARG A 144 11.30 -7.08 -13.08
N SER A 145 11.88 -5.92 -13.37
CA SER A 145 13.34 -5.72 -13.39
C SER A 145 13.99 -6.07 -12.05
N THR A 146 13.29 -5.81 -10.94
CA THR A 146 13.80 -6.19 -9.61
C THR A 146 13.85 -7.70 -9.41
N ARG A 147 12.86 -8.44 -9.94
CA ARG A 147 12.84 -9.90 -9.87
C ARG A 147 14.02 -10.52 -10.61
N ASP A 148 14.27 -10.07 -11.84
CA ASP A 148 15.37 -10.60 -12.66
C ASP A 148 16.73 -10.38 -11.96
N ARG A 149 16.89 -9.26 -11.23
CA ARG A 149 18.09 -9.00 -10.43
C ARG A 149 18.23 -9.94 -9.24
N ILE A 150 17.15 -10.17 -8.48
CA ILE A 150 17.18 -11.09 -7.34
C ILE A 150 17.47 -12.52 -7.82
N ASP A 151 16.78 -13.00 -8.86
CA ASP A 151 17.00 -14.35 -9.40
C ASP A 151 18.43 -14.51 -9.96
N SER A 152 19.08 -13.43 -10.42
CA SER A 152 20.47 -13.44 -10.89
C SER A 152 21.52 -13.38 -9.77
N GLU A 153 21.21 -12.83 -8.60
CA GLU A 153 22.14 -12.76 -7.45
C GLU A 153 22.33 -14.11 -6.74
N TRP A 154 21.50 -15.11 -7.08
CA TRP A 154 21.54 -16.48 -6.54
C TRP A 154 22.05 -17.54 -7.54
N VAL A 155 22.67 -17.13 -8.65
CA VAL A 155 23.31 -18.03 -9.65
C VAL A 155 24.82 -18.00 -9.56
#